data_AF-A0A8K0I3S6-F1
#
_entry.id   AF-A0A8K0I3S6-F1
#
_cell.length_a   1.000
_cell.length_b   1.000
_cell.length_c   1.000
_cell.angle_alpha   90.00
_cell.angle_beta   90.00
_cell.angle_gamma   90.00
#
_symmetry.space_group_name_H-M   'P 1'
#
loop_
_entity.id
_entity.type
_entity.pdbx_description
1 polymer ?
#
loop_
_entity_poly.entity_id
_entity_poly.type
_entity_poly.pdbx_seq_one_letter_code
_entity_poly.pdbx_strand_id
1 'polypeptide(L)'
;MASSAVRVSPFLSPPSIILFFLSFLSFSSSSPPNEIPYAQHCNSIVRESNPTRLLVHSSSFQLPHGYFSGGGHLLESDSSSGRSTPNSFRFRAEHLHQTQSTDIIQIRGTLIFRGGNTRTQRNYTDSMDGSLVRYNITVRKKAIFDLTGFWSKSSGKLCMVGRGVLEDAAGGSSLGLSAVLKLNYPEKSSITTSLVSGTVQSLDATNSPNHFSSIRILAYAQKKYEYAMISQADKSCSRRTFDEESVEFDSSSYCPILRRLQGQFFRLDYGSDCSSPNCGPFGFSNVSNHRYDGFVPEKSLVAEGFWHPTGKRLCIMACRILDIQGDSHSLATASAGDCSVGFNLWFPAVLSIKSTSSAVGYIWSDTSFLKDLESLWAMNISFSSSSLYFVLFYVGMEVV
;
A
#
# COMPACT_ATOMS: atom_id res chain seq x y z
N MET A 1 64.03 59.86 46.41
CA MET A 1 64.61 58.91 45.43
C MET A 1 64.41 59.49 44.04
N ALA A 2 65.48 59.44 43.23
CA ALA A 2 65.65 59.76 41.80
C ALA A 2 64.44 59.47 40.88
N SER A 3 64.26 59.95 39.64
CA SER A 3 64.93 60.90 38.71
C SER A 3 64.01 61.01 37.46
N SER A 4 63.94 62.21 36.87
CA SER A 4 63.86 62.63 35.45
C SER A 4 63.18 61.81 34.32
N ALA A 5 62.39 62.58 33.53
CA ALA A 5 62.20 62.61 32.05
C ALA A 5 61.58 61.38 31.34
N VAL A 6 60.73 61.48 30.30
CA VAL A 6 61.01 62.01 28.93
C VAL A 6 59.69 62.25 28.15
N ARG A 7 59.68 63.27 27.27
CA ARG A 7 58.65 63.61 26.24
C ARG A 7 58.50 62.55 25.14
N VAL A 8 57.32 62.40 24.54
CA VAL A 8 57.16 62.24 23.07
C VAL A 8 55.77 62.74 22.60
N SER A 9 55.75 63.54 21.54
CA SER A 9 54.62 63.74 20.61
C SER A 9 55.15 63.39 19.19
N PRO A 10 54.39 63.61 18.11
CA PRO A 10 53.21 62.92 17.57
C PRO A 10 53.57 62.09 16.33
N PHE A 11 52.82 61.06 15.92
CA PHE A 11 52.94 60.53 14.55
C PHE A 11 51.60 60.06 13.98
N LEU A 12 51.22 60.72 12.88
CA LEU A 12 50.09 60.38 12.02
C LEU A 12 50.29 58.99 11.40
N SER A 13 49.20 58.23 11.37
CA SER A 13 49.04 56.99 10.62
C SER A 13 48.88 57.25 9.11
N PRO A 14 49.43 56.41 8.22
CA PRO A 14 48.88 56.20 6.89
C PRO A 14 47.85 55.04 6.92
N PRO A 15 46.92 54.96 5.96
CA PRO A 15 45.89 53.93 5.95
C PRO A 15 46.46 52.60 5.42
N SER A 16 46.47 51.57 6.26
CA SER A 16 46.70 50.20 5.83
C SER A 16 45.45 49.70 5.08
N ILE A 17 45.59 49.48 3.78
CA ILE A 17 44.61 48.79 2.94
C ILE A 17 44.52 47.34 3.43
N ILE A 18 43.42 47.00 4.11
CA ILE A 18 43.10 45.62 4.47
C ILE A 18 42.60 44.91 3.21
N LEU A 19 43.47 44.12 2.58
CA LEU A 19 43.12 43.13 1.58
C LEU A 19 42.29 42.02 2.25
N PHE A 20 40.97 42.09 2.11
CA PHE A 20 40.07 40.97 2.42
C PHE A 20 40.33 39.85 1.41
N PHE A 21 41.21 38.90 1.75
CA PHE A 21 41.26 37.61 1.08
C PHE A 21 39.93 36.89 1.40
N LEU A 22 38.97 37.00 0.47
CA LEU A 22 37.83 36.09 0.41
C LEU A 22 38.38 34.69 0.10
N SER A 23 38.70 33.95 1.15
CA SER A 23 38.83 32.51 1.06
C SER A 23 37.50 31.98 0.55
N PHE A 24 37.48 31.58 -0.72
CA PHE A 24 36.47 30.68 -1.24
C PHE A 24 36.57 29.39 -0.42
N LEU A 25 35.84 29.34 0.69
CA LEU A 25 35.44 28.08 1.30
C LEU A 25 34.57 27.40 0.24
N SER A 26 35.20 26.58 -0.59
CA SER A 26 34.51 25.51 -1.29
C SER A 26 33.78 24.72 -0.22
N PHE A 27 32.48 24.98 -0.05
CA PHE A 27 31.60 24.10 0.69
C PHE A 27 31.53 22.79 -0.11
N SER A 28 32.53 21.94 0.07
CA SER A 28 32.38 20.52 -0.15
C SER A 28 31.35 20.10 0.88
N SER A 29 30.09 19.92 0.47
CA SER A 29 29.11 19.20 1.28
C SER A 29 29.60 17.76 1.36
N SER A 30 30.50 17.46 2.29
CA SER A 30 30.77 16.07 2.64
C SER A 30 29.49 15.56 3.28
N SER A 31 28.69 14.84 2.50
CA SER A 31 27.66 13.95 3.02
C SER A 31 28.27 13.17 4.18
N PRO A 32 27.59 13.00 5.32
CA PRO A 32 28.11 12.16 6.38
C PRO A 32 28.48 10.79 5.78
N PRO A 33 29.60 10.18 6.18
CA PRO A 33 30.19 9.00 5.54
C PRO A 33 29.28 7.75 5.51
N ASN A 34 28.07 7.85 6.07
CA ASN A 34 27.06 6.83 6.11
C ASN A 34 25.84 7.13 5.23
N GLU A 35 25.72 8.22 4.47
CA GLU A 35 24.51 8.45 3.66
C GLU A 35 24.55 7.66 2.34
N ILE A 36 23.47 6.93 2.01
CA ILE A 36 23.41 6.15 0.76
C ILE A 36 23.29 7.13 -0.41
N PRO A 37 24.24 7.16 -1.36
CA PRO A 37 24.24 8.14 -2.44
C PRO A 37 23.08 7.88 -3.41
N TYR A 38 22.07 8.74 -3.37
CA TYR A 38 20.88 8.63 -4.23
C TYR A 38 21.24 8.52 -5.72
N ALA A 39 22.13 9.41 -6.18
CA ALA A 39 22.46 9.53 -7.60
C ALA A 39 23.02 8.23 -8.20
N GLN A 40 23.74 7.44 -7.42
CA GLN A 40 24.33 6.17 -7.87
C GLN A 40 23.26 5.11 -8.18
N HIS A 41 22.11 5.16 -7.52
CA HIS A 41 21.09 4.10 -7.60
C HIS A 41 19.83 4.52 -8.34
N CYS A 42 19.51 5.82 -8.34
CA CYS A 42 18.20 6.30 -8.76
C CYS A 42 18.21 7.37 -9.86
N ASN A 43 19.33 8.05 -10.14
CA ASN A 43 19.34 9.21 -11.06
C ASN A 43 18.95 8.85 -12.50
N SER A 44 19.16 7.59 -12.90
CA SER A 44 18.73 7.05 -14.19
C SER A 44 17.22 6.81 -14.29
N ILE A 45 16.51 6.75 -13.16
CA ILE A 45 15.06 6.50 -13.08
C ILE A 45 14.32 7.81 -12.84
N VAL A 46 14.72 8.56 -11.81
CA VAL A 46 14.22 9.91 -11.51
C VAL A 46 15.41 10.79 -11.19
N ARG A 47 15.53 11.93 -11.88
CA ARG A 47 16.62 12.85 -11.61
C ARG A 47 16.48 13.46 -10.23
N GLU A 48 17.60 13.53 -9.51
CA GLU A 48 17.69 14.26 -8.26
C GLU A 48 17.40 15.75 -8.48
N SER A 49 16.65 16.38 -7.57
CA SER A 49 16.32 17.79 -7.65
C SER A 49 16.27 18.41 -6.26
N ASN A 50 16.74 19.65 -6.13
CA ASN A 50 16.81 20.31 -4.83
C ASN A 50 15.40 20.61 -4.29
N PRO A 51 15.07 20.18 -3.06
CA PRO A 51 13.78 20.49 -2.45
C PRO A 51 13.67 21.97 -2.10
N THR A 52 12.47 22.49 -2.26
CA THR A 52 12.06 23.82 -1.82
C THR A 52 11.43 23.75 -0.43
N ARG A 53 11.16 24.91 0.18
CA ARG A 53 10.43 24.99 1.45
C ARG A 53 8.92 24.71 1.31
N LEU A 54 8.41 24.56 0.09
CA LEU A 54 6.99 24.37 -0.16
C LEU A 54 6.61 22.90 0.03
N LEU A 55 5.68 22.66 0.94
CA LEU A 55 5.12 21.34 1.22
C LEU A 55 4.05 20.97 0.20
N VAL A 56 4.00 19.68 -0.10
CA VAL A 56 2.96 19.07 -0.93
C VAL A 56 1.96 18.37 -0.01
N HIS A 57 0.68 18.46 -0.36
CA HIS A 57 -0.39 17.81 0.39
C HIS A 57 -0.21 16.28 0.41
N SER A 58 -0.45 15.64 1.57
CA SER A 58 -0.23 14.20 1.79
C SER A 58 -1.04 13.28 0.87
N SER A 59 -2.17 13.77 0.32
CA SER A 59 -2.94 13.04 -0.69
C SER A 59 -2.25 12.91 -2.05
N SER A 60 -1.13 13.63 -2.27
CA SER A 60 -0.40 13.59 -3.54
C SER A 60 0.36 12.28 -3.75
N PHE A 61 0.62 11.53 -2.68
CA PHE A 61 1.22 10.20 -2.74
C PHE A 61 0.70 9.35 -1.58
N GLN A 62 -0.08 8.32 -1.90
CA GLN A 62 -0.64 7.40 -0.92
C GLN A 62 -0.47 5.96 -1.40
N LEU A 63 0.13 5.14 -0.54
CA LEU A 63 0.32 3.71 -0.75
C LEU A 63 0.14 2.94 0.57
N PRO A 64 -1.07 3.01 1.16
CA PRO A 64 -1.31 2.60 2.55
C PRO A 64 -1.35 1.08 2.74
N HIS A 65 -1.69 0.31 1.71
CA HIS A 65 -1.80 -1.15 1.80
C HIS A 65 -1.38 -1.79 0.48
N GLY A 66 -0.67 -2.90 0.57
CA GLY A 66 -0.35 -3.73 -0.59
C GLY A 66 0.18 -5.10 -0.19
N TYR A 67 0.46 -5.90 -1.21
CA TYR A 67 0.95 -7.27 -1.14
C TYR A 67 2.39 -7.31 -1.60
N PHE A 68 3.16 -8.26 -1.06
CA PHE A 68 4.50 -8.50 -1.53
C PHE A 68 4.84 -9.99 -1.65
N SER A 69 5.77 -10.30 -2.55
CA SER A 69 6.43 -11.59 -2.66
C SER A 69 7.95 -11.43 -2.71
N GLY A 70 8.68 -12.52 -2.49
CA GLY A 70 10.14 -12.50 -2.38
C GLY A 70 10.63 -12.06 -0.98
N GLY A 71 11.90 -11.64 -0.90
CA GLY A 71 12.57 -11.31 0.36
C GLY A 71 13.31 -12.47 1.03
N GLY A 72 13.06 -13.72 0.59
CA GLY A 72 13.75 -14.91 1.08
C GLY A 72 13.72 -15.00 2.60
N HIS A 73 14.86 -15.34 3.22
CA HIS A 73 14.99 -15.52 4.66
C HIS A 73 14.53 -14.34 5.52
N LEU A 74 14.47 -13.12 4.98
CA LEU A 74 14.02 -11.92 5.69
C LEU A 74 12.56 -12.02 6.14
N LEU A 75 11.69 -12.55 5.27
CA LEU A 75 10.22 -12.50 5.41
C LEU A 75 9.55 -13.85 5.11
N GLU A 76 10.34 -14.90 4.93
CA GLU A 76 9.86 -16.28 4.82
C GLU A 76 9.59 -16.87 6.21
N SER A 77 8.60 -17.76 6.29
CA SER A 77 8.19 -18.37 7.56
C SER A 77 9.19 -19.42 8.02
N ASP A 78 9.57 -19.38 9.30
CA ASP A 78 10.42 -20.40 9.93
C ASP A 78 9.59 -21.62 10.40
N SER A 79 8.27 -21.57 10.25
CA SER A 79 7.35 -22.61 10.73
C SER A 79 6.29 -22.97 9.69
N SER A 80 5.98 -24.26 9.62
CA SER A 80 4.94 -24.85 8.77
C SER A 80 3.52 -24.73 9.34
N SER A 81 3.29 -23.86 10.33
CA SER A 81 1.98 -23.77 10.97
C SER A 81 0.94 -23.20 10.01
N GLY A 82 -0.20 -23.91 9.88
CA GLY A 82 -1.25 -23.66 8.89
C GLY A 82 -2.06 -22.37 9.05
N ARG A 83 -1.58 -21.37 9.81
CA ARG A 83 -2.22 -20.04 9.92
C ARG A 83 -1.37 -19.02 9.15
N SER A 84 -1.41 -19.09 7.83
CA SER A 84 -0.70 -18.15 6.97
C SER A 84 -1.56 -16.92 6.73
N THR A 85 -1.26 -15.85 7.48
CA THR A 85 -1.76 -14.52 7.11
C THR A 85 -1.00 -14.07 5.85
N PRO A 86 -1.63 -13.40 4.87
CA PRO A 86 -0.98 -13.00 3.62
C PRO A 86 0.03 -11.90 3.85
N ASN A 87 1.16 -12.00 3.15
CA ASN A 87 2.20 -10.98 3.15
C ASN A 87 1.61 -9.61 2.81
N SER A 88 1.92 -8.61 3.62
CA SER A 88 1.45 -7.26 3.40
C SER A 88 2.52 -6.22 3.64
N PHE A 89 2.41 -5.11 2.93
CA PHE A 89 3.23 -3.95 3.16
C PHE A 89 2.39 -2.68 3.27
N ARG A 90 2.97 -1.66 3.89
CA ARG A 90 2.43 -0.32 3.96
C ARG A 90 3.55 0.68 3.80
N PHE A 91 3.33 1.71 2.99
CA PHE A 91 4.21 2.86 2.93
C PHE A 91 3.51 4.07 3.55
N ARG A 92 4.17 4.69 4.52
CA ARG A 92 3.72 5.93 5.16
C ARG A 92 4.61 7.07 4.67
N ALA A 93 4.06 7.90 3.78
CA ALA A 93 4.72 9.14 3.40
C ALA A 93 4.65 10.13 4.58
N GLU A 94 5.77 10.74 4.92
CA GLU A 94 5.90 11.63 6.07
C GLU A 94 6.13 13.07 5.63
N HIS A 95 7.05 13.28 4.69
CA HIS A 95 7.41 14.60 4.19
C HIS A 95 7.41 14.59 2.66
N LEU A 96 6.65 15.51 2.07
CA LEU A 96 6.58 15.70 0.62
C LEU A 96 6.92 17.15 0.31
N HIS A 97 7.99 17.36 -0.46
CA HIS A 97 8.47 18.69 -0.83
C HIS A 97 8.42 18.89 -2.33
N GLN A 98 7.96 20.08 -2.76
CA GLN A 98 8.19 20.51 -4.13
C GLN A 98 9.69 20.66 -4.36
N THR A 99 10.17 20.32 -5.54
CA THR A 99 11.56 20.57 -5.92
C THR A 99 11.66 21.76 -6.87
N GLN A 100 12.88 22.17 -7.21
CA GLN A 100 13.12 23.18 -8.25
C GLN A 100 12.51 22.78 -9.60
N SER A 101 12.35 21.47 -9.85
CA SER A 101 11.56 20.96 -10.96
C SER A 101 10.11 20.76 -10.54
N THR A 102 9.17 21.45 -11.20
CA THR A 102 7.73 21.32 -10.90
C THR A 102 7.17 19.92 -11.17
N ASP A 103 7.86 19.13 -12.00
CA ASP A 103 7.53 17.73 -12.30
C ASP A 103 7.92 16.77 -11.17
N ILE A 104 8.91 17.15 -10.36
CA ILE A 104 9.55 16.25 -9.39
C ILE A 104 9.17 16.65 -7.96
N ILE A 105 8.75 15.67 -7.17
CA ILE A 105 8.48 15.82 -5.74
C ILE A 105 9.49 14.96 -4.98
N GLN A 106 10.10 15.55 -3.95
CA GLN A 106 10.87 14.78 -2.99
C GLN A 106 9.92 14.13 -1.99
N ILE A 107 10.11 12.84 -1.74
CA ILE A 107 9.31 12.05 -0.82
C ILE A 107 10.24 11.43 0.22
N ARG A 108 9.86 11.58 1.48
CA ARG A 108 10.45 10.86 2.61
C ARG A 108 9.35 10.07 3.33
N GLY A 109 9.64 8.84 3.70
CA GLY A 109 8.66 8.03 4.42
C GLY A 109 9.18 6.66 4.81
N THR A 110 8.33 5.94 5.53
CA THR A 110 8.67 4.63 6.09
C THR A 110 7.91 3.53 5.35
N LEU A 111 8.64 2.53 4.85
CA LEU A 111 8.11 1.31 4.27
C LEU A 111 8.15 0.18 5.31
N ILE A 112 7.01 -0.46 5.54
CA ILE A 112 6.86 -1.52 6.54
C ILE A 112 6.37 -2.78 5.83
N PHE A 113 7.15 -3.85 5.94
CA PHE A 113 6.75 -5.20 5.53
C PHE A 113 6.31 -6.03 6.73
N ARG A 114 5.28 -6.84 6.54
CA ARG A 114 4.78 -7.82 7.50
C ARG A 114 4.51 -9.13 6.77
N GLY A 115 5.34 -10.13 7.04
CA GLY A 115 5.22 -11.45 6.42
C GLY A 115 6.15 -12.43 7.10
N GLY A 116 5.91 -13.72 6.90
CA GLY A 116 6.66 -14.77 7.57
C GLY A 116 6.29 -14.89 9.06
N ASN A 117 6.09 -16.12 9.50
CA ASN A 117 5.86 -16.45 10.90
C ASN A 117 7.15 -17.00 11.52
N THR A 118 7.53 -16.48 12.68
CA THR A 118 8.59 -17.04 13.51
C THR A 118 8.06 -17.41 14.89
N ARG A 119 8.63 -18.46 15.48
CA ARG A 119 8.27 -18.90 16.84
C ARG A 119 9.22 -18.25 17.82
N THR A 120 8.66 -17.51 18.77
CA THR A 120 9.43 -16.94 19.88
C THR A 120 8.87 -17.43 21.21
N GLN A 121 9.74 -17.50 22.20
CA GLN A 121 9.38 -17.91 23.55
C GLN A 121 9.06 -16.66 24.37
N ARG A 122 7.87 -16.61 24.99
CA ARG A 122 7.53 -15.58 25.96
C ARG A 122 7.37 -16.18 27.34
N ASN A 123 7.74 -15.37 28.32
CA ASN A 123 7.54 -15.64 29.73
C ASN A 123 6.34 -14.82 30.19
N TYR A 124 5.42 -15.45 30.90
CA TYR A 124 4.40 -14.74 31.66
C TYR A 124 4.39 -15.28 33.09
N THR A 125 4.09 -14.41 34.04
CA THR A 125 4.02 -14.76 35.45
C THR A 125 2.59 -15.17 35.76
N ASP A 126 2.37 -16.42 36.13
CA ASP A 126 1.04 -16.89 36.51
C ASP A 126 0.54 -16.09 37.73
N SER A 127 -0.66 -15.52 37.60
CA SER A 127 -1.27 -14.70 38.65
C SER A 127 -1.67 -15.49 39.89
N MET A 128 -1.76 -16.82 39.80
CA MET A 128 -2.23 -17.67 40.91
C MET A 128 -1.10 -18.12 41.84
N ASP A 129 0.06 -18.50 41.30
CA ASP A 129 1.19 -19.00 42.11
C ASP A 129 2.50 -18.20 41.92
N GLY A 130 2.50 -17.20 41.04
CA GLY A 130 3.69 -16.39 40.74
C GLY A 130 4.75 -17.14 39.92
N SER A 131 4.44 -18.35 39.41
CA SER A 131 5.38 -19.14 38.63
C SER A 131 5.63 -18.52 37.25
N LEU A 132 6.87 -18.66 36.78
CA LEU A 132 7.24 -18.25 35.42
C LEU A 132 6.85 -19.36 34.44
N VAL A 133 5.78 -19.13 33.69
CA VAL A 133 5.34 -20.05 32.64
C VAL A 133 5.93 -19.61 31.31
N ARG A 134 6.61 -20.55 30.65
CA ARG A 134 7.15 -20.38 29.30
C ARG A 134 6.17 -20.93 28.29
N TYR A 135 5.81 -20.11 27.30
CA TYR A 135 4.97 -20.56 26.20
C TYR A 135 5.51 -20.03 24.86
N ASN A 136 5.27 -20.81 23.82
CA ASN A 136 5.66 -20.45 22.47
C ASN A 136 4.55 -19.61 21.84
N ILE A 137 4.91 -18.44 21.34
CA ILE A 137 4.02 -17.64 20.52
C ILE A 137 4.54 -17.60 19.08
N THR A 138 3.60 -17.52 18.15
CA THR A 138 3.93 -17.23 16.76
C THR A 138 3.75 -15.74 16.55
N VAL A 139 4.80 -15.10 16.04
CA VAL A 139 4.85 -13.67 15.76
C VAL A 139 5.26 -13.47 14.31
N ARG A 140 4.76 -12.40 13.71
CA ARG A 140 5.11 -12.06 12.34
C ARG A 140 6.43 -11.31 12.29
N LYS A 141 7.30 -11.68 11.34
CA LYS A 141 8.49 -10.90 11.04
C LYS A 141 8.08 -9.54 10.47
N LYS A 142 8.85 -8.51 10.83
CA LYS A 142 8.58 -7.12 10.43
C LYS A 142 9.89 -6.46 10.01
N ALA A 143 9.94 -5.99 8.77
CA ALA A 143 11.05 -5.20 8.25
C ALA A 143 10.58 -3.76 8.03
N ILE A 144 11.36 -2.79 8.48
CA ILE A 144 11.04 -1.37 8.42
C ILE A 144 12.17 -0.67 7.69
N PHE A 145 11.87 0.16 6.70
CA PHE A 145 12.84 0.96 5.97
C PHE A 145 12.46 2.43 6.00
N ASP A 146 13.39 3.29 6.38
CA ASP A 146 13.28 4.73 6.24
C ASP A 146 13.91 5.15 4.93
N LEU A 147 13.06 5.63 4.01
CA LEU A 147 13.41 5.87 2.62
C LEU A 147 13.30 7.36 2.29
N THR A 148 14.23 7.82 1.45
CA THR A 148 14.20 9.15 0.84
C THR A 148 14.42 9.03 -0.66
N GLY A 149 13.71 9.84 -1.44
CA GLY A 149 13.87 9.83 -2.88
C GLY A 149 12.94 10.79 -3.59
N PHE A 150 12.75 10.53 -4.89
CA PHE A 150 12.07 11.43 -5.78
C PHE A 150 11.07 10.68 -6.66
N TRP A 151 9.96 11.36 -6.91
CA TRP A 151 8.88 10.91 -7.78
C TRP A 151 8.64 11.92 -8.88
N SER A 152 8.59 11.46 -10.13
CA SER A 152 8.29 12.29 -11.31
C SER A 152 6.83 12.09 -11.71
N LYS A 153 6.09 13.20 -11.79
CA LYS A 153 4.66 13.20 -12.16
C LYS A 153 4.45 12.72 -13.59
N SER A 154 5.28 13.20 -14.53
CA SER A 154 5.18 12.89 -15.95
C SER A 154 5.47 11.43 -16.27
N SER A 155 6.51 10.85 -15.67
CA SER A 155 6.90 9.46 -15.90
C SER A 155 6.16 8.46 -15.02
N GLY A 156 5.57 8.91 -13.92
CA GLY A 156 4.99 8.06 -12.88
C GLY A 156 6.03 7.17 -12.19
N LYS A 157 7.34 7.47 -12.31
CA LYS A 157 8.40 6.68 -11.68
C LYS A 157 8.76 7.27 -10.32
N LEU A 158 8.92 6.42 -9.32
CA LEU A 158 9.49 6.73 -8.01
C LEU A 158 10.75 5.88 -7.84
N CYS A 159 11.81 6.51 -7.34
CA CYS A 159 12.98 5.80 -6.85
C CYS A 159 13.40 6.39 -5.50
N MET A 160 13.66 5.54 -4.53
CA MET A 160 14.08 5.92 -3.19
C MET A 160 15.19 5.00 -2.70
N VAL A 161 16.08 5.54 -1.88
CA VAL A 161 17.11 4.77 -1.17
C VAL A 161 16.93 4.96 0.32
N GLY A 162 17.42 4.01 1.10
CA GLY A 162 17.44 4.17 2.54
C GLY A 162 17.87 2.93 3.30
N ARG A 163 17.78 3.04 4.61
CA ARG A 163 18.16 1.97 5.53
C ARG A 163 16.93 1.40 6.19
N GLY A 164 17.07 0.16 6.65
CA GLY A 164 16.05 -0.50 7.40
C GLY A 164 16.58 -1.38 8.50
N VAL A 165 15.65 -1.97 9.22
CA VAL A 165 15.90 -2.93 10.28
C VAL A 165 14.90 -4.08 10.16
N LEU A 166 15.39 -5.29 10.42
CA LEU A 166 14.51 -6.42 10.72
C LEU A 166 14.27 -6.43 12.23
N GLU A 167 13.00 -6.33 12.64
CA GLU A 167 12.63 -6.47 14.05
C GLU A 167 12.79 -7.93 14.47
N ASP A 168 13.66 -8.17 15.44
CA ASP A 168 13.76 -9.46 16.11
C ASP A 168 12.54 -9.66 17.02
N ALA A 169 11.88 -10.80 16.85
CA ALA A 169 10.69 -11.17 17.56
C ALA A 169 10.96 -11.60 19.02
N ALA A 170 12.22 -11.90 19.37
CA ALA A 170 12.68 -12.25 20.71
C ALA A 170 13.36 -11.09 21.46
N GLY A 171 13.38 -9.88 20.87
CA GLY A 171 14.04 -8.71 21.49
C GLY A 171 15.57 -8.73 21.42
N GLY A 172 16.14 -9.54 20.51
CA GLY A 172 17.58 -9.55 20.22
C GLY A 172 18.03 -8.46 19.25
N SER A 173 19.26 -8.62 18.74
CA SER A 173 19.92 -7.64 17.87
C SER A 173 19.17 -7.47 16.54
N SER A 174 18.80 -6.23 16.22
CA SER A 174 18.19 -5.90 14.93
C SER A 174 19.22 -6.00 13.80
N LEU A 175 18.84 -6.64 12.69
CA LEU A 175 19.67 -6.72 11.48
C LEU A 175 19.54 -5.42 10.70
N GLY A 176 20.65 -4.71 10.48
CA GLY A 176 20.68 -3.50 9.67
C GLY A 176 20.60 -3.84 8.18
N LEU A 177 19.73 -3.14 7.44
CA LEU A 177 19.46 -3.38 6.03
C LEU A 177 19.71 -2.10 5.23
N SER A 178 20.14 -2.23 3.97
CA SER A 178 20.19 -1.12 3.02
C SER A 178 19.41 -1.47 1.76
N ALA A 179 18.59 -0.54 1.25
CA ALA A 179 17.66 -0.85 0.17
C ALA A 179 17.46 0.29 -0.83
N VAL A 180 17.10 -0.09 -2.05
CA VAL A 180 16.54 0.79 -3.08
C VAL A 180 15.12 0.34 -3.43
N LEU A 181 14.15 1.24 -3.31
CA LEU A 181 12.77 1.06 -3.72
C LEU A 181 12.58 1.70 -5.10
N LYS A 182 12.03 0.94 -6.05
CA LYS A 182 11.64 1.40 -7.38
C LYS A 182 10.16 1.10 -7.57
N LEU A 183 9.37 2.08 -7.99
CA LEU A 183 7.92 1.96 -8.07
C LEU A 183 7.36 2.68 -9.30
N ASN A 184 6.35 2.08 -9.91
CA ASN A 184 5.52 2.71 -10.93
C ASN A 184 4.25 3.23 -10.25
N TYR A 185 4.19 4.53 -9.97
CA TYR A 185 3.06 5.21 -9.34
C TYR A 185 2.56 6.33 -10.25
N PRO A 186 1.42 6.14 -10.95
CA PRO A 186 0.98 7.09 -11.95
C PRO A 186 0.35 8.36 -11.34
N GLU A 187 0.49 9.51 -12.02
CA GLU A 187 -0.14 10.79 -11.59
C GLU A 187 -1.66 10.79 -11.79
N LYS A 188 -2.19 9.91 -12.66
CA LYS A 188 -3.61 9.65 -12.88
C LYS A 188 -3.84 8.15 -13.01
N SER A 189 -4.96 7.65 -12.51
CA SER A 189 -5.30 6.23 -12.50
C SER A 189 -6.65 6.00 -13.17
N SER A 190 -6.86 4.83 -13.75
CA SER A 190 -8.14 4.34 -14.29
C SER A 190 -8.28 2.87 -13.93
N ILE A 191 -9.36 2.21 -14.31
CA ILE A 191 -9.59 0.79 -13.99
C ILE A 191 -8.46 -0.15 -14.45
N THR A 192 -7.73 0.18 -15.53
CA THR A 192 -6.62 -0.63 -16.04
C THR A 192 -5.25 -0.20 -15.50
N THR A 193 -5.13 1.04 -15.01
CA THR A 193 -3.86 1.66 -14.57
C THR A 193 -3.80 1.93 -13.07
N SER A 194 -4.80 1.49 -12.30
CA SER A 194 -4.85 1.67 -10.84
C SER A 194 -4.04 0.65 -10.05
N LEU A 195 -3.11 -0.05 -10.67
CA LEU A 195 -2.17 -0.94 -10.01
C LEU A 195 -0.78 -0.28 -9.96
N VAL A 196 -0.18 -0.36 -8.78
CA VAL A 196 1.16 0.13 -8.48
C VAL A 196 2.05 -1.08 -8.30
N SER A 197 3.02 -1.27 -9.20
CA SER A 197 4.00 -2.35 -9.13
C SER A 197 5.40 -1.80 -8.91
N GLY A 198 6.22 -2.55 -8.17
CA GLY A 198 7.58 -2.12 -7.85
C GLY A 198 8.46 -3.22 -7.26
N THR A 199 9.70 -2.85 -6.98
CA THR A 199 10.71 -3.74 -6.39
C THR A 199 11.48 -3.03 -5.28
N VAL A 200 11.82 -3.77 -4.23
CA VAL A 200 12.81 -3.38 -3.23
C VAL A 200 14.01 -4.31 -3.36
N GLN A 201 15.18 -3.73 -3.61
CA GLN A 201 16.43 -4.47 -3.82
C GLN A 201 17.41 -4.14 -2.69
N SER A 202 18.13 -5.14 -2.21
CA SER A 202 19.21 -4.94 -1.24
C SER A 202 20.38 -4.20 -1.89
N LEU A 203 20.99 -3.29 -1.12
CA LEU A 203 22.23 -2.62 -1.47
C LEU A 203 23.45 -3.26 -0.80
N ASP A 204 23.24 -4.25 0.07
CA ASP A 204 24.28 -4.99 0.75
C ASP A 204 24.88 -6.06 -0.20
N ALA A 205 26.17 -6.34 -0.05
CA ALA A 205 26.88 -7.35 -0.85
C ALA A 205 26.24 -8.73 -0.69
N THR A 206 26.19 -9.55 -1.74
CA THR A 206 25.47 -10.84 -1.76
C THR A 206 25.92 -11.86 -0.72
N ASN A 207 27.14 -11.73 -0.20
CA ASN A 207 27.71 -12.55 0.86
C ASN A 207 27.49 -11.97 2.28
N SER A 208 26.91 -10.78 2.39
CA SER A 208 26.60 -10.13 3.65
C SER A 208 25.40 -10.80 4.31
N PRO A 209 25.40 -10.99 5.65
CA PRO A 209 24.21 -11.44 6.37
C PRO A 209 23.03 -10.46 6.27
N ASN A 210 23.29 -9.20 5.89
CA ASN A 210 22.28 -8.16 5.71
C ASN A 210 21.60 -8.21 4.33
N HIS A 211 22.16 -9.00 3.40
CA HIS A 211 21.66 -9.07 2.04
C HIS A 211 20.33 -9.83 1.99
N PHE A 212 19.36 -9.29 1.27
CA PHE A 212 18.07 -9.93 1.04
C PHE A 212 17.74 -9.99 -0.45
N SER A 213 17.03 -11.05 -0.84
CA SER A 213 16.59 -11.22 -2.23
C SER A 213 15.53 -10.17 -2.57
N SER A 214 15.45 -9.79 -3.86
CA SER A 214 14.52 -8.75 -4.32
C SER A 214 13.09 -9.04 -3.83
N ILE A 215 12.48 -8.03 -3.20
CA ILE A 215 11.08 -8.04 -2.81
C ILE A 215 10.31 -7.37 -3.94
N ARG A 216 9.16 -7.93 -4.32
CA ARG A 216 8.26 -7.35 -5.31
C ARG A 216 6.98 -6.94 -4.63
N ILE A 217 6.48 -5.76 -4.98
CA ILE A 217 5.32 -5.18 -4.33
C ILE A 217 4.24 -4.87 -5.35
N LEU A 218 3.00 -5.10 -4.94
CA LEU A 218 1.81 -4.77 -5.70
C LEU A 218 0.79 -4.09 -4.78
N ALA A 219 0.22 -2.98 -5.21
CA ALA A 219 -0.78 -2.23 -4.47
C ALA A 219 -1.71 -1.49 -5.42
N TYR A 220 -2.69 -0.80 -4.85
CA TYR A 220 -3.59 0.05 -5.60
C TYR A 220 -3.13 1.51 -5.65
N ALA A 221 -3.30 2.16 -6.80
CA ALA A 221 -3.06 3.58 -7.00
C ALA A 221 -4.34 4.37 -6.72
N GLN A 222 -4.31 5.26 -5.73
CA GLN A 222 -5.44 6.12 -5.38
C GLN A 222 -5.16 7.57 -5.78
N LYS A 223 -4.89 7.82 -7.07
CA LYS A 223 -4.53 9.16 -7.54
C LYS A 223 -5.30 9.60 -8.77
N LYS A 224 -6.01 10.74 -8.63
CA LYS A 224 -6.77 11.43 -9.67
C LYS A 224 -7.45 10.45 -10.63
N TYR A 225 -8.36 9.67 -10.07
CA TYR A 225 -8.98 8.56 -10.77
C TYR A 225 -9.90 9.05 -11.89
N GLU A 226 -9.76 8.48 -13.08
CA GLU A 226 -10.59 8.73 -14.26
C GLU A 226 -11.43 7.48 -14.53
N TYR A 227 -12.76 7.66 -14.47
CA TYR A 227 -13.71 6.57 -14.63
C TYR A 227 -13.95 6.27 -16.11
N ALA A 228 -13.81 5.01 -16.51
CA ALA A 228 -13.92 4.57 -17.91
C ALA A 228 -14.98 3.48 -18.15
N MET A 229 -15.48 2.84 -17.09
CA MET A 229 -16.39 1.69 -17.13
C MET A 229 -17.79 1.99 -16.58
N ILE A 230 -18.12 3.26 -16.33
CA ILE A 230 -19.43 3.66 -15.77
C ILE A 230 -20.60 3.18 -16.63
N SER A 231 -20.51 3.31 -17.95
CA SER A 231 -21.61 2.89 -18.84
C SER A 231 -21.84 1.38 -18.82
N GLN A 232 -20.77 0.62 -18.61
CA GLN A 232 -20.77 -0.83 -18.48
C GLN A 232 -21.30 -1.22 -17.09
N ALA A 233 -20.92 -0.48 -16.04
CA ALA A 233 -21.47 -0.60 -14.70
C ALA A 233 -22.98 -0.39 -14.69
N ASP A 234 -23.50 0.66 -15.32
CA ASP A 234 -24.95 0.87 -15.41
C ASP A 234 -25.68 -0.30 -16.10
N LYS A 235 -25.13 -0.77 -17.23
CA LYS A 235 -25.65 -1.95 -17.94
C LYS A 235 -25.53 -3.26 -17.15
N SER A 236 -24.66 -3.33 -16.13
CA SER A 236 -24.48 -4.55 -15.33
C SER A 236 -25.70 -4.89 -14.49
N CYS A 237 -26.52 -3.88 -14.22
CA CYS A 237 -27.74 -3.96 -13.43
C CYS A 237 -28.95 -4.52 -14.18
N SER A 238 -28.90 -4.63 -15.51
CA SER A 238 -30.06 -5.03 -16.33
C SER A 238 -30.48 -6.50 -16.17
N ARG A 239 -29.68 -7.32 -15.48
CA ARG A 239 -29.86 -8.79 -15.49
C ARG A 239 -30.98 -9.31 -14.58
N ARG A 240 -31.29 -8.67 -13.44
CA ARG A 240 -32.36 -9.10 -12.50
C ARG A 240 -32.88 -7.95 -11.64
N THR A 241 -34.13 -8.07 -11.19
CA THR A 241 -34.77 -7.19 -10.19
C THR A 241 -34.73 -7.85 -8.81
N PHE A 242 -34.70 -7.05 -7.75
CA PHE A 242 -34.78 -7.51 -6.37
C PHE A 242 -36.04 -6.91 -5.76
N ASP A 243 -36.89 -7.77 -5.21
CA ASP A 243 -38.27 -7.42 -4.84
C ASP A 243 -38.40 -6.90 -3.39
N GLU A 244 -37.31 -6.81 -2.61
CA GLU A 244 -37.34 -6.26 -1.25
C GLU A 244 -37.07 -4.74 -1.19
N GLU A 245 -37.58 -4.11 -0.14
CA GLU A 245 -37.42 -2.68 0.12
C GLU A 245 -35.95 -2.33 0.44
N SER A 246 -35.40 -1.39 -0.33
CA SER A 246 -34.01 -0.96 -0.27
C SER A 246 -33.89 0.50 0.19
N VAL A 247 -32.76 0.81 0.83
CA VAL A 247 -32.45 2.15 1.33
C VAL A 247 -32.36 3.10 0.14
N GLU A 248 -33.10 4.19 0.25
CA GLU A 248 -32.86 5.36 -0.57
C GLU A 248 -31.71 6.15 0.04
N PHE A 249 -30.61 6.24 -0.71
CA PHE A 249 -29.50 7.08 -0.29
C PHE A 249 -29.76 8.51 -0.78
N ASP A 250 -29.83 9.46 0.15
CA ASP A 250 -29.71 10.87 -0.22
C ASP A 250 -28.28 11.13 -0.72
N SER A 251 -28.14 12.02 -1.71
CA SER A 251 -26.89 12.55 -2.30
C SER A 251 -25.80 12.85 -1.27
N SER A 252 -26.17 13.29 -0.07
CA SER A 252 -25.26 13.61 1.03
C SER A 252 -24.74 12.40 1.85
N SER A 253 -25.34 11.21 1.70
CA SER A 253 -25.22 10.08 2.64
C SER A 253 -24.48 8.85 2.10
N TYR A 254 -24.17 8.81 0.80
CA TYR A 254 -23.55 7.66 0.14
C TYR A 254 -22.21 7.24 0.75
N CYS A 255 -21.23 8.16 0.83
CA CYS A 255 -19.88 7.83 1.31
C CYS A 255 -19.86 7.34 2.78
N PRO A 256 -20.57 7.96 3.74
CA PRO A 256 -20.64 7.46 5.11
C PRO A 256 -21.22 6.04 5.23
N ILE A 257 -22.22 5.70 4.42
CA ILE A 257 -22.87 4.37 4.44
C ILE A 257 -21.98 3.34 3.78
N LEU A 258 -21.41 3.64 2.61
CA LEU A 258 -20.46 2.76 1.94
C LEU A 258 -19.23 2.50 2.81
N ARG A 259 -18.75 3.51 3.56
CA ARG A 259 -17.68 3.32 4.55
C ARG A 259 -18.04 2.30 5.65
N ARG A 260 -19.32 2.09 5.97
CA ARG A 260 -19.74 1.03 6.92
C ARG A 260 -19.53 -0.37 6.37
N LEU A 261 -19.49 -0.52 5.04
CA LEU A 261 -19.21 -1.77 4.35
C LEU A 261 -17.71 -2.04 4.24
N GLN A 262 -16.87 -1.03 4.49
CA GLN A 262 -15.41 -1.19 4.51
C GLN A 262 -14.99 -2.12 5.64
N GLY A 263 -14.30 -3.21 5.30
CA GLY A 263 -13.88 -4.22 6.27
C GLY A 263 -15.00 -5.09 6.81
N GLN A 264 -16.20 -5.04 6.23
CA GLN A 264 -17.24 -6.03 6.51
C GLN A 264 -16.93 -7.32 5.75
N PHE A 265 -17.28 -8.43 6.37
CA PHE A 265 -17.26 -9.75 5.75
C PHE A 265 -18.70 -10.15 5.52
N PHE A 266 -18.95 -10.85 4.43
CA PHE A 266 -20.24 -11.48 4.22
C PHE A 266 -19.96 -12.96 3.88
N ARG A 267 -20.92 -13.77 3.45
CA ARG A 267 -20.73 -15.22 3.23
C ARG A 267 -21.24 -15.58 1.84
N LEU A 268 -20.47 -16.29 1.02
CA LEU A 268 -20.83 -16.73 -0.34
C LEU A 268 -21.67 -18.02 -0.31
N ASP A 269 -22.83 -18.03 -0.97
CA ASP A 269 -23.59 -19.24 -1.28
C ASP A 269 -23.33 -19.68 -2.72
N TYR A 270 -22.86 -20.91 -2.89
CA TYR A 270 -22.75 -21.54 -4.20
C TYR A 270 -23.91 -22.51 -4.26
N GLY A 271 -24.90 -22.26 -5.11
CA GLY A 271 -26.08 -23.11 -5.25
C GLY A 271 -25.76 -24.60 -5.39
N SER A 272 -26.77 -25.46 -5.34
CA SER A 272 -26.64 -26.93 -5.20
C SER A 272 -25.68 -27.64 -6.18
N ASP A 273 -25.33 -26.98 -7.29
CA ASP A 273 -24.41 -27.49 -8.32
C ASP A 273 -22.92 -27.40 -7.92
N CYS A 274 -22.60 -26.76 -6.79
CA CYS A 274 -21.25 -26.71 -6.26
C CYS A 274 -20.99 -27.82 -5.23
N SER A 275 -20.36 -28.91 -5.66
CA SER A 275 -19.97 -30.03 -4.78
C SER A 275 -18.46 -30.13 -4.51
N SER A 276 -17.65 -29.22 -5.06
CA SER A 276 -16.18 -29.26 -4.95
C SER A 276 -15.66 -28.26 -3.91
N PRO A 277 -14.50 -28.51 -3.25
CA PRO A 277 -13.96 -27.58 -2.25
C PRO A 277 -13.55 -26.22 -2.82
N ASN A 278 -13.33 -26.09 -4.14
CA ASN A 278 -12.89 -24.87 -4.83
C ASN A 278 -13.87 -24.47 -5.93
N CYS A 279 -15.13 -24.22 -5.57
CA CYS A 279 -16.09 -23.70 -6.52
C CYS A 279 -15.91 -22.19 -6.70
N GLY A 280 -15.99 -21.74 -7.95
CA GLY A 280 -15.96 -20.33 -8.31
C GLY A 280 -14.64 -19.90 -8.98
N PRO A 281 -14.69 -18.82 -9.78
CA PRO A 281 -13.61 -18.39 -10.68
C PRO A 281 -12.35 -17.89 -9.96
N PHE A 282 -12.41 -17.71 -8.64
CA PHE A 282 -11.32 -17.25 -7.82
C PHE A 282 -10.76 -18.36 -6.90
N GLY A 283 -11.19 -19.62 -7.11
CA GLY A 283 -10.66 -20.78 -6.42
C GLY A 283 -10.81 -20.73 -4.90
N PHE A 284 -11.90 -20.13 -4.40
CA PHE A 284 -12.09 -20.00 -2.96
C PHE A 284 -12.43 -21.34 -2.33
N SER A 285 -11.82 -21.62 -1.18
CA SER A 285 -12.11 -22.84 -0.42
C SER A 285 -13.23 -22.63 0.58
N ASN A 286 -14.17 -23.58 0.66
CA ASN A 286 -15.31 -23.60 1.62
C ASN A 286 -14.90 -23.84 3.10
N VAL A 287 -13.64 -23.57 3.46
CA VAL A 287 -13.03 -24.01 4.74
C VAL A 287 -12.14 -22.94 5.37
N SER A 288 -12.00 -21.74 4.77
CA SER A 288 -11.09 -20.73 5.30
C SER A 288 -11.70 -19.93 6.46
N ASN A 289 -11.58 -20.48 7.66
CA ASN A 289 -11.88 -19.81 8.93
C ASN A 289 -10.86 -18.69 9.28
N HIS A 290 -10.40 -17.92 8.29
CA HIS A 290 -9.19 -17.08 8.35
C HIS A 290 -9.42 -15.67 7.81
N ARG A 291 -9.68 -14.71 8.71
CA ARG A 291 -9.76 -13.28 8.40
C ARG A 291 -8.53 -12.81 7.61
N TYR A 292 -8.70 -12.59 6.31
CA TYR A 292 -7.72 -11.98 5.44
C TYR A 292 -7.87 -10.46 5.52
N ASP A 293 -7.22 -9.85 6.50
CA ASP A 293 -7.18 -8.38 6.64
C ASP A 293 -6.16 -7.73 5.67
N GLY A 294 -6.14 -8.15 4.40
CA GLY A 294 -5.11 -7.72 3.46
C GLY A 294 -5.42 -7.95 1.98
N PHE A 295 -4.77 -7.14 1.14
CA PHE A 295 -4.80 -7.30 -0.32
C PHE A 295 -4.10 -8.61 -0.72
N VAL A 296 -4.83 -9.50 -1.39
CA VAL A 296 -4.31 -10.76 -1.94
C VAL A 296 -4.60 -10.76 -3.45
N PRO A 297 -3.60 -10.59 -4.32
CA PRO A 297 -3.82 -10.33 -5.74
C PRO A 297 -4.72 -11.38 -6.43
N GLU A 298 -4.53 -12.66 -6.13
CA GLU A 298 -5.31 -13.79 -6.68
C GLU A 298 -6.79 -13.75 -6.32
N LYS A 299 -7.13 -13.07 -5.22
CA LYS A 299 -8.47 -12.97 -4.66
C LYS A 299 -9.01 -11.54 -4.69
N SER A 300 -8.42 -10.70 -5.53
CA SER A 300 -8.72 -9.28 -5.58
C SER A 300 -9.12 -8.79 -6.97
N LEU A 301 -9.93 -7.73 -6.99
CA LEU A 301 -10.43 -7.09 -8.20
C LEU A 301 -10.29 -5.56 -8.12
N VAL A 302 -10.15 -4.94 -9.28
CA VAL A 302 -10.35 -3.50 -9.47
C VAL A 302 -11.74 -3.30 -10.07
N ALA A 303 -12.58 -2.46 -9.48
CA ALA A 303 -13.92 -2.24 -10.02
C ALA A 303 -14.37 -0.79 -9.99
N GLU A 304 -15.21 -0.43 -10.96
CA GLU A 304 -15.95 0.81 -11.00
C GLU A 304 -17.43 0.54 -10.78
N GLY A 305 -18.10 1.39 -10.01
CA GLY A 305 -19.52 1.25 -9.77
C GLY A 305 -20.31 2.53 -10.00
N PHE A 306 -21.56 2.31 -10.39
CA PHE A 306 -22.60 3.29 -10.66
C PHE A 306 -23.78 3.03 -9.71
N TRP A 307 -24.19 4.07 -9.00
CA TRP A 307 -25.42 4.00 -8.21
C TRP A 307 -26.63 4.26 -9.11
N HIS A 308 -27.55 3.30 -9.18
CA HIS A 308 -28.77 3.39 -9.95
C HIS A 308 -29.94 3.84 -9.05
N PRO A 309 -30.32 5.13 -9.03
CA PRO A 309 -31.18 5.73 -8.01
C PRO A 309 -32.59 5.14 -7.99
N THR A 310 -33.22 4.98 -9.16
CA THR A 310 -34.57 4.43 -9.29
C THR A 310 -34.66 2.98 -8.82
N GLY A 311 -33.55 2.24 -8.96
CA GLY A 311 -33.46 0.83 -8.58
C GLY A 311 -32.87 0.61 -7.20
N LYS A 312 -32.51 1.69 -6.48
CA LYS A 312 -31.91 1.69 -5.15
C LYS A 312 -30.81 0.64 -4.98
N ARG A 313 -29.92 0.59 -5.98
CA ARG A 313 -28.90 -0.45 -6.11
C ARG A 313 -27.61 0.08 -6.69
N LEU A 314 -26.52 -0.57 -6.30
CA LEU A 314 -25.18 -0.30 -6.76
C LEU A 314 -24.80 -1.34 -7.82
N CYS A 315 -24.54 -0.85 -9.02
CA CYS A 315 -24.12 -1.64 -10.17
C CYS A 315 -22.61 -1.53 -10.31
N ILE A 316 -21.90 -2.64 -10.49
CA ILE A 316 -20.42 -2.63 -10.53
C ILE A 316 -19.96 -3.47 -11.71
N MET A 317 -18.88 -3.02 -12.36
CA MET A 317 -18.08 -3.83 -13.28
C MET A 317 -16.64 -3.89 -12.78
N ALA A 318 -16.10 -5.10 -12.75
CA ALA A 318 -14.82 -5.42 -12.16
C ALA A 318 -13.90 -6.14 -13.14
N CYS A 319 -12.61 -5.80 -13.05
CA CYS A 319 -11.51 -6.41 -13.76
C CYS A 319 -10.69 -7.26 -12.81
N ARG A 320 -10.21 -8.39 -13.32
CA ARG A 320 -9.25 -9.26 -12.64
C ARG A 320 -7.86 -8.65 -12.64
N ILE A 321 -7.07 -9.04 -11.65
CA ILE A 321 -5.63 -8.78 -11.65
C ILE A 321 -4.97 -9.96 -12.38
N LEU A 322 -4.42 -9.68 -13.56
CA LEU A 322 -3.76 -10.64 -14.41
C LEU A 322 -2.25 -10.63 -14.17
N ASP A 323 -1.55 -11.62 -14.73
CA ASP A 323 -0.09 -11.73 -14.70
C ASP A 323 0.50 -11.84 -13.27
N ILE A 324 -0.29 -12.42 -12.37
CA ILE A 324 0.06 -12.65 -10.95
C ILE A 324 0.64 -14.04 -10.68
N GLN A 325 0.59 -14.95 -11.65
CA GLN A 325 1.10 -16.32 -11.54
C GLN A 325 2.46 -16.49 -12.22
N GLY A 326 3.37 -17.21 -11.56
CA GLY A 326 4.64 -17.67 -12.11
C GLY A 326 5.85 -17.00 -11.46
N ASP A 327 6.53 -17.75 -10.60
CA ASP A 327 7.85 -17.50 -10.03
C ASP A 327 8.10 -16.08 -9.48
N SER A 328 9.34 -15.87 -9.02
CA SER A 328 9.81 -14.60 -8.50
C SER A 328 9.63 -13.41 -9.44
N HIS A 329 9.16 -13.57 -10.70
CA HIS A 329 9.05 -12.52 -11.72
C HIS A 329 7.67 -11.84 -11.94
N SER A 330 6.58 -12.46 -11.52
CA SER A 330 5.19 -12.13 -11.95
C SER A 330 4.63 -10.78 -11.45
N LEU A 331 4.79 -10.41 -10.17
CA LEU A 331 4.11 -9.21 -9.62
C LEU A 331 4.47 -7.87 -10.27
N ALA A 332 5.62 -7.77 -10.95
CA ALA A 332 6.06 -6.52 -11.57
C ALA A 332 5.25 -6.18 -12.83
N THR A 333 4.71 -7.19 -13.50
CA THR A 333 3.93 -7.09 -14.75
C THR A 333 2.43 -7.15 -14.51
N ALA A 334 1.99 -7.25 -13.26
CA ALA A 334 0.58 -7.33 -12.91
C ALA A 334 -0.23 -6.17 -13.51
N SER A 335 -1.35 -6.52 -14.12
CA SER A 335 -2.22 -5.60 -14.84
C SER A 335 -3.68 -5.86 -14.50
N ALA A 336 -4.53 -4.84 -14.59
CA ALA A 336 -5.97 -5.02 -14.44
C ALA A 336 -6.59 -5.23 -15.82
N GLY A 337 -7.28 -6.36 -16.01
CA GLY A 337 -7.87 -6.78 -17.27
C GLY A 337 -9.01 -7.76 -17.06
N ASP A 338 -9.58 -8.29 -18.15
CA ASP A 338 -10.75 -9.20 -18.07
C ASP A 338 -11.91 -8.61 -17.23
N CYS A 339 -12.45 -7.49 -17.72
CA CYS A 339 -13.49 -6.72 -17.05
C CYS A 339 -14.90 -7.30 -17.27
N SER A 340 -15.04 -8.60 -17.13
CA SER A 340 -16.28 -9.34 -17.41
C SER A 340 -17.10 -9.64 -16.16
N VAL A 341 -16.59 -9.32 -14.96
CA VAL A 341 -17.25 -9.63 -13.70
C VAL A 341 -18.16 -8.48 -13.32
N GLY A 342 -19.47 -8.75 -13.25
CA GLY A 342 -20.46 -7.78 -12.84
C GLY A 342 -21.01 -8.07 -11.44
N PHE A 343 -21.35 -7.01 -10.72
CA PHE A 343 -22.01 -7.09 -9.43
C PHE A 343 -23.25 -6.22 -9.39
N ASN A 344 -24.25 -6.69 -8.67
CA ASN A 344 -25.45 -5.93 -8.35
C ASN A 344 -25.69 -6.03 -6.84
N LEU A 345 -25.63 -4.89 -6.15
CA LEU A 345 -25.74 -4.82 -4.69
C LEU A 345 -26.92 -3.92 -4.29
N TRP A 346 -27.74 -4.42 -3.37
CA TRP A 346 -28.81 -3.72 -2.68
C TRP A 346 -28.48 -3.57 -1.21
N PHE A 347 -29.07 -2.55 -0.60
CA PHE A 347 -28.89 -2.25 0.82
C PHE A 347 -30.28 -2.25 1.46
N PRO A 348 -30.63 -3.26 2.28
CA PRO A 348 -31.96 -3.37 2.87
C PRO A 348 -32.31 -2.16 3.74
N ALA A 349 -33.53 -1.62 3.59
CA ALA A 349 -34.00 -0.48 4.39
C ALA A 349 -34.23 -0.84 5.87
N VAL A 350 -34.64 -2.08 6.12
CA VAL A 350 -34.94 -2.61 7.45
C VAL A 350 -34.14 -3.90 7.64
N LEU A 351 -33.39 -3.96 8.74
CA LEU A 351 -32.79 -5.22 9.19
C LEU A 351 -33.82 -5.96 10.06
N SER A 352 -34.01 -7.25 9.81
CA SER A 352 -34.90 -8.09 10.60
C SER A 352 -34.13 -9.20 11.30
N ILE A 353 -34.73 -9.84 12.30
CA ILE A 353 -34.14 -11.02 12.96
C ILE A 353 -33.89 -12.16 11.95
N LYS A 354 -34.69 -12.22 10.87
CA LYS A 354 -34.56 -13.21 9.80
C LYS A 354 -33.52 -12.82 8.75
N SER A 355 -33.22 -11.53 8.60
CA SER A 355 -32.26 -11.01 7.61
C SER A 355 -31.52 -9.81 8.20
N THR A 356 -30.30 -10.06 8.66
CA THR A 356 -29.42 -9.07 9.30
C THR A 356 -28.34 -8.54 8.36
N SER A 357 -28.39 -8.90 7.08
CA SER A 357 -27.39 -8.50 6.09
C SER A 357 -27.46 -7.01 5.79
N SER A 358 -26.32 -6.32 5.93
CA SER A 358 -26.19 -4.90 5.62
C SER A 358 -26.16 -4.61 4.12
N ALA A 359 -25.90 -5.62 3.29
CA ALA A 359 -25.99 -5.59 1.84
C ALA A 359 -26.37 -6.98 1.30
N VAL A 360 -27.10 -7.00 0.19
CA VAL A 360 -27.54 -8.21 -0.52
C VAL A 360 -27.19 -8.03 -1.99
N GLY A 361 -26.89 -9.10 -2.73
CA GLY A 361 -26.53 -8.94 -4.13
C GLY A 361 -26.21 -10.25 -4.83
N TYR A 362 -25.87 -10.15 -6.10
CA TYR A 362 -25.37 -11.28 -6.89
C TYR A 362 -24.14 -10.89 -7.74
N ILE A 363 -23.34 -11.89 -8.08
CA ILE A 363 -22.21 -11.82 -9.00
C ILE A 363 -22.58 -12.53 -10.29
N TRP A 364 -22.11 -12.02 -11.41
CA TRP A 364 -22.17 -12.72 -12.67
C TRP A 364 -20.88 -12.49 -13.49
N SER A 365 -20.61 -13.32 -14.49
CA SER A 365 -19.63 -13.01 -15.55
C SER A 365 -20.11 -13.53 -16.91
N ASP A 366 -19.71 -12.83 -17.97
CA ASP A 366 -20.02 -13.23 -19.37
C ASP A 366 -19.15 -14.36 -19.90
N THR A 367 -18.07 -14.67 -19.19
CA THR A 367 -17.29 -15.88 -19.47
C THR A 367 -18.07 -17.11 -19.02
N SER A 368 -18.05 -18.19 -19.83
CA SER A 368 -18.70 -19.49 -19.55
C SER A 368 -18.35 -20.15 -18.20
N PHE A 369 -17.43 -19.55 -17.45
CA PHE A 369 -17.02 -19.90 -16.08
C PHE A 369 -17.98 -19.44 -14.97
N LEU A 370 -18.95 -18.56 -15.23
CA LEU A 370 -19.93 -18.10 -14.25
C LEU A 370 -21.34 -18.08 -14.86
N LYS A 371 -22.00 -19.24 -14.89
CA LYS A 371 -23.47 -19.24 -14.99
C LYS A 371 -24.01 -18.95 -13.59
N ASP A 372 -24.62 -17.78 -13.46
CA ASP A 372 -25.38 -17.22 -12.34
C ASP A 372 -25.20 -17.89 -10.96
N LEU A 373 -24.44 -17.25 -10.08
CA LEU A 373 -24.39 -17.56 -8.65
C LEU A 373 -25.43 -16.68 -7.93
N GLU A 374 -26.42 -17.32 -7.31
CA GLU A 374 -27.50 -16.63 -6.60
C GLU A 374 -27.18 -16.35 -5.13
N SER A 375 -27.17 -15.04 -4.82
CA SER A 375 -27.50 -14.38 -3.54
C SER A 375 -26.62 -14.58 -2.29
N LEU A 376 -26.38 -13.42 -1.65
CA LEU A 376 -25.73 -13.15 -0.35
C LEU A 376 -24.25 -13.55 -0.32
N TRP A 377 -23.34 -12.57 -0.17
CA TRP A 377 -21.93 -12.84 -0.48
C TRP A 377 -20.89 -11.85 0.02
N ALA A 378 -19.74 -12.45 0.39
CA ALA A 378 -18.55 -11.93 1.08
C ALA A 378 -17.65 -11.05 0.23
N MET A 379 -17.44 -9.81 0.66
CA MET A 379 -16.53 -8.88 0.02
C MET A 379 -15.94 -7.93 1.07
N ASN A 380 -14.61 -7.88 1.18
CA ASN A 380 -13.98 -6.70 1.75
C ASN A 380 -13.93 -5.64 0.66
N ILE A 381 -14.88 -4.72 0.70
CA ILE A 381 -14.98 -3.63 -0.25
C ILE A 381 -14.32 -2.40 0.34
N SER A 382 -13.20 -1.97 -0.24
CA SER A 382 -12.62 -0.66 0.06
C SER A 382 -13.08 0.36 -0.97
N PHE A 383 -13.61 1.48 -0.50
CA PHE A 383 -14.19 2.53 -1.34
C PHE A 383 -13.23 3.72 -1.40
N SER A 384 -12.96 4.21 -2.60
CA SER A 384 -12.31 5.49 -2.82
C SER A 384 -13.19 6.32 -3.76
N SER A 385 -13.67 7.48 -3.30
CA SER A 385 -14.45 8.39 -4.15
C SER A 385 -14.22 9.84 -3.77
N SER A 386 -14.24 10.70 -4.80
CA SER A 386 -14.28 12.15 -4.68
C SER A 386 -15.52 12.76 -5.35
N SER A 387 -16.50 11.94 -5.77
CA SER A 387 -17.69 12.39 -6.52
C SER A 387 -18.96 11.65 -6.13
N LEU A 388 -20.08 12.39 -6.08
CA LEU A 388 -21.38 11.99 -5.52
C LEU A 388 -22.07 10.80 -6.20
N TYR A 389 -21.59 10.35 -7.37
CA TYR A 389 -22.26 9.32 -8.20
C TYR A 389 -21.38 8.12 -8.57
N PHE A 390 -20.07 8.18 -8.31
CA PHE A 390 -19.12 7.18 -8.81
C PHE A 390 -18.19 6.74 -7.70
N VAL A 391 -17.93 5.44 -7.63
CA VAL A 391 -17.09 4.88 -6.58
C VAL A 391 -16.09 3.92 -7.19
N LEU A 392 -14.82 4.05 -6.79
CA LEU A 392 -13.78 3.08 -7.07
C LEU A 392 -13.78 2.05 -5.96
N PHE A 393 -13.78 0.79 -6.37
CA PHE A 393 -13.85 -0.36 -5.48
C PHE A 393 -12.56 -1.14 -5.58
N TYR A 394 -12.03 -1.48 -4.41
CA TYR A 394 -11.07 -2.56 -4.27
C TYR A 394 -11.76 -3.67 -3.54
N VAL A 395 -12.01 -4.77 -4.24
CA VAL A 395 -12.71 -5.91 -3.68
C VAL A 395 -11.67 -6.96 -3.36
N GLY A 396 -11.53 -7.32 -2.08
CA GLY A 396 -10.89 -8.55 -1.63
C GLY A 396 -11.97 -9.57 -1.28
N MET A 397 -11.86 -10.80 -1.76
CA MET A 397 -12.87 -11.84 -1.55
C MET A 397 -12.32 -12.94 -0.63
N GLU A 398 -13.14 -13.38 0.32
CA GLU A 398 -12.83 -14.40 1.33
C GLU A 398 -14.04 -15.34 1.50
N VAL A 399 -13.81 -16.63 1.78
CA VAL A 399 -14.87 -17.61 2.09
C VAL A 399 -14.70 -18.06 3.54
N VAL A 400 -15.80 -18.07 4.30
CA VAL A 400 -15.85 -18.55 5.70
C VAL A 400 -16.14 -20.05 5.73
#